data_AF-A0A2E5NFI9-F1
#
_entry.id   AF-A0A2E5NFI9-F1
#
_cell.length_a   1.000
_cell.length_b   1.000
_cell.length_c   1.000
_cell.angle_alpha   90.00
_cell.angle_beta   90.00
_cell.angle_gamma   90.00
#
_symmetry.space_group_name_H-M   'P 1'
#
loop_
_entity.id
_entity.type
_entity.pdbx_description
1 polymer ?
#
loop_
_entity_poly.entity_id
_entity_poly.type
_entity_poly.pdbx_seq_one_letter_code
_entity_poly.pdbx_strand_id
1 'polypeptide(L)' 'MTSKQQPELNFEEALGELERLVNLMEEGELSLEDSMKAFEKGIKLTRECQTALQKAEQKVQILLNENGKTEAFKMEDED' A
#
# COMPACT_ATOMS: atom_id res chain seq x y z
N MET A 1 -23.90 -5.09 -16.86
CA MET A 1 -22.88 -5.97 -16.23
C MET A 1 -21.83 -5.06 -15.64
N THR A 2 -22.00 -4.72 -14.36
CA THR A 2 -21.19 -3.72 -13.66
C THR A 2 -19.91 -4.36 -13.16
N SER A 3 -18.79 -4.05 -13.82
CA SER A 3 -17.45 -4.50 -13.46
C SER A 3 -17.12 -4.05 -12.03
N LYS A 4 -17.02 -5.01 -11.12
CA LYS A 4 -16.59 -4.80 -9.73
C LYS A 4 -15.20 -4.15 -9.71
N GLN A 5 -15.17 -2.86 -9.38
CA GLN A 5 -13.99 -2.16 -8.91
C GLN A 5 -13.62 -2.75 -7.53
N GLN A 6 -12.75 -3.75 -7.47
CA GLN A 6 -12.20 -4.28 -6.21
C GLN A 6 -10.66 -4.26 -6.06
N PRO A 7 -9.90 -3.26 -6.54
CA PRO A 7 -8.54 -3.03 -6.02
C PRO A 7 -8.46 -1.92 -4.96
N GLU A 8 -9.24 -0.85 -5.08
CA GLU A 8 -9.06 0.38 -4.28
C GLU A 8 -9.45 0.20 -2.81
N LEU A 9 -10.52 -0.57 -2.53
CA LEU A 9 -10.95 -0.85 -1.15
C LEU A 9 -9.84 -1.54 -0.33
N ASN A 10 -9.07 -2.46 -0.92
CA ASN A 10 -8.03 -3.18 -0.19
C ASN A 10 -6.83 -2.31 0.19
N PHE A 11 -6.50 -1.28 -0.61
CA PHE A 11 -5.37 -0.39 -0.28
C PHE A 11 -5.74 0.58 0.83
N GLU A 12 -6.86 1.30 0.67
CA GLU A 12 -7.30 2.31 1.64
C GLU A 12 -7.62 1.67 3.01
N GLU A 13 -8.19 0.46 3.02
CA GLU A 13 -8.43 -0.30 4.26
C GLU A 13 -7.12 -0.71 4.94
N ALA A 14 -6.16 -1.24 4.19
CA ALA A 14 -4.86 -1.67 4.73
C ALA A 14 -4.04 -0.47 5.24
N LEU A 15 -4.05 0.64 4.51
CA LEU A 15 -3.39 1.88 4.91
C LEU A 15 -4.03 2.44 6.19
N GLY A 16 -5.35 2.54 6.25
CA GLY A 16 -6.04 3.02 7.45
C GLY A 16 -5.84 2.10 8.65
N GLU A 17 -5.70 0.79 8.45
CA GLU A 17 -5.34 -0.13 9.53
C GLU A 17 -3.90 0.04 10.00
N LEU A 18 -2.97 0.31 9.08
CA LEU A 18 -1.57 0.59 9.40
C LEU A 18 -1.45 1.89 10.21
N GLU A 19 -2.13 2.96 9.82
CA GLU A 19 -2.16 4.24 10.55
C GLU A 19 -2.68 4.05 11.98
N ARG A 20 -3.80 3.33 12.15
CA ARG A 20 -4.34 3.02 13.48
C ARG A 20 -3.34 2.24 14.32
N LEU A 21 -2.62 1.31 13.71
CA LEU A 21 -1.64 0.49 14.40
C LEU A 21 -0.41 1.29 14.82
N VAL A 22 0.07 2.21 13.97
CA VAL A 22 1.16 3.14 14.31
C VAL A 22 0.75 4.02 15.48
N ASN A 23 -0.44 4.64 15.42
CA ASN A 23 -0.94 5.48 16.51
C ASN A 23 -0.99 4.71 17.85
N LEU A 24 -1.48 3.47 17.84
CA LEU A 24 -1.51 2.62 19.03
C LEU A 24 -0.11 2.29 19.56
N MET A 25 0.88 2.11 18.68
CA MET A 25 2.27 1.88 19.08
C MET A 25 2.93 3.14 19.65
N GLU A 26 2.59 4.31 19.14
CA GLU A 26 3.10 5.61 19.61
C GLU A 26 2.53 6.03 20.97
N GLU A 27 1.31 5.59 21.30
CA GLU A 27 0.69 5.80 22.62
C GLU A 27 1.50 5.12 23.75
N GLY A 28 2.25 4.06 23.45
CA GLY A 28 3.19 3.43 24.38
C GLY A 28 2.56 2.60 25.49
N GLU A 29 1.25 2.34 25.44
CA GLU A 29 0.52 1.52 26.44
C GLU A 29 0.57 0.01 26.15
N LEU A 30 1.19 -0.41 25.04
CA LEU A 30 1.27 -1.81 24.64
C LEU A 30 2.24 -2.61 25.53
N SER A 31 1.83 -3.83 25.88
CA SER A 31 2.76 -4.81 26.44
C SER A 31 3.82 -5.20 25.40
N LEU A 32 4.92 -5.81 25.83
CA LEU A 32 5.95 -6.29 24.91
C LEU A 32 5.38 -7.29 23.89
N GLU A 33 4.53 -8.23 24.36
CA GLU A 33 3.92 -9.22 23.48
C GLU A 33 2.99 -8.57 22.46
N ASP A 34 2.19 -7.60 22.88
CA ASP A 34 1.28 -6.90 21.98
C ASP A 34 2.02 -5.98 21.01
N SER A 35 3.14 -5.39 21.44
CA SER A 35 4.04 -4.62 20.57
C SER A 35 4.64 -5.49 19.47
N MET A 36 5.02 -6.74 19.78
CA MET A 36 5.52 -7.68 18.78
C MET A 36 4.43 -8.08 17.78
N LYS A 37 3.20 -8.33 18.24
CA LYS A 37 2.04 -8.62 17.38
C LYS A 37 1.69 -7.42 16.49
N ALA A 38 1.70 -6.22 17.06
CA ALA A 38 1.46 -4.99 16.32
C ALA A 38 2.51 -4.81 15.23
N PHE A 39 3.79 -4.98 15.56
CA PHE A 39 4.87 -4.89 14.59
C PHE A 39 4.74 -5.91 13.44
N GLU A 40 4.49 -7.19 13.73
CA GLU A 40 4.28 -8.22 12.71
C GLU A 40 3.12 -7.86 11.77
N LYS A 41 2.01 -7.40 12.34
CA LYS A 41 0.85 -6.94 11.58
C LYS A 41 1.17 -5.71 10.74
N GLY A 42 1.92 -4.74 11.27
CA GLY A 42 2.39 -3.57 10.54
C GLY A 42 3.22 -3.95 9.31
N ILE A 43 4.16 -4.89 9.46
CA ILE A 43 4.96 -5.40 8.32
C ILE A 43 4.07 -6.03 7.24
N LYS A 44 3.04 -6.79 7.64
CA LYS A 44 2.10 -7.39 6.69
C LYS A 44 1.32 -6.33 5.93
N LEU A 45 0.74 -5.36 6.63
CA LEU A 45 -0.04 -4.27 6.03
C LEU A 45 0.81 -3.43 5.06
N THR A 46 2.05 -3.09 5.45
CA THR A 46 2.99 -2.38 4.57
C THR A 46 3.25 -3.14 3.26
N ARG A 47 3.45 -4.46 3.33
CA ARG A 47 3.65 -5.29 2.12
C ARG A 47 2.41 -5.33 1.23
N GLU A 48 1.22 -5.38 1.82
CA GLU A 48 -0.04 -5.34 1.09
C GLU A 48 -0.21 -4.00 0.36
N CYS A 49 0.08 -2.88 1.05
CA CYS A 49 0.07 -1.54 0.46
C CYS A 49 1.05 -1.44 -0.72
N GLN A 50 2.31 -1.86 -0.53
CA GLN A 50 3.32 -1.86 -1.60
C GLN A 50 2.89 -2.68 -2.81
N THR A 51 2.33 -3.87 -2.57
CA THR A 51 1.83 -4.75 -3.65
C THR A 51 0.68 -4.10 -4.42
N ALA A 52 -0.22 -3.41 -3.73
CA ALA A 52 -1.33 -2.69 -4.37
C ALA A 52 -0.83 -1.53 -5.23
N LEU A 53 0.14 -0.74 -4.72
CA LEU A 53 0.77 0.36 -5.45
C LEU A 53 1.49 -0.14 -6.71
N GLN A 54 2.28 -1.22 -6.61
CA GLN A 54 2.96 -1.83 -7.76
C GLN A 54 1.99 -2.28 -8.85
N LYS A 55 0.84 -2.87 -8.46
CA LYS A 55 -0.19 -3.27 -9.43
C LYS A 55 -0.84 -2.05 -10.10
N ALA A 56 -1.07 -0.97 -9.35
CA ALA A 56 -1.61 0.26 -9.90
C ALA A 56 -0.62 0.89 -10.89
N GLU A 57 0.65 0.98 -10.52
CA GLU A 57 1.74 1.48 -11.38
C GLU A 57 1.83 0.69 -12.69
N GLN A 58 1.88 -0.64 -12.60
CA GLN A 58 1.93 -1.52 -13.79
C GLN A 58 0.72 -1.28 -14.70
N LYS A 59 -0.47 -1.10 -14.13
CA LYS A 59 -1.68 -0.83 -14.91
C LYS A 59 -1.60 0.52 -15.61
N VAL A 60 -1.10 1.55 -14.94
CA VAL A 60 -0.87 2.88 -15.55
C VAL A 60 0.13 2.77 -16.70
N GLN A 61 1.24 2.05 -16.50
CA GLN A 61 2.25 1.86 -17.53
C GLN A 61 1.70 1.18 -18.78
N ILE A 62 0.88 0.12 -18.62
CA ILE A 62 0.23 -0.56 -19.74
C ILE A 62 -0.66 0.43 -20.52
N LEU A 63 -1.49 1.21 -19.83
CA LEU A 63 -2.40 2.18 -20.46
C LEU A 63 -1.65 3.29 -21.22
N LEU A 64 -0.50 3.74 -20.70
CA LEU A 64 0.36 4.71 -21.39
C LEU A 64 1.00 4.11 -22.64
N ASN A 65 1.47 2.85 -22.56
CA ASN A 65 2.08 2.13 -23.67
C ASN A 65 1.07 1.85 -24.80
N GLU A 66 -0.18 1.53 -24.47
CA GLU A 66 -1.27 1.31 -25.45
C GLU A 66 -1.64 2.59 -26.22
N ASN A 67 -1.42 3.77 -25.64
CA ASN A 67 -1.73 5.07 -26.26
C ASN A 67 -0.55 5.69 -27.06
N GLY A 68 0.56 4.97 -27.26
CA GLY A 68 1.62 5.33 -28.20
C GLY A 68 2.48 6.57 -27.85
N LYS A 69 2.45 7.02 -26.58
CA LYS A 69 3.38 8.05 -26.08
C LYS A 69 4.00 7.60 -24.77
N THR A 70 5.31 7.32 -24.79
CA THR A 70 6.07 6.97 -23.59
C THR A 70 7.29 7.87 -23.47
N GLU A 71 7.18 8.89 -22.63
CA GLU A 71 8.29 9.25 -21.74
C GLU A 71 8.11 8.31 -20.53
N ALA A 72 9.09 7.43 -20.28
CA ALA A 72 9.03 6.56 -19.12
C ALA A 72 8.88 7.43 -17.87
N PHE A 73 7.84 7.19 -17.06
CA PHE A 73 7.70 7.81 -15.75
C PHE A 73 8.82 7.23 -14.86
N LYS A 74 10.01 7.81 -14.97
CA LYS A 74 11.10 7.57 -14.03
C LYS A 74 10.72 8.33 -12.77
N MET A 75 10.19 7.62 -11.77
CA MET A 75 10.42 8.07 -10.41
C MET A 75 11.93 7.98 -10.21
N GLU A 76 12.60 9.14 -10.20
CA GLU A 76 13.96 9.21 -9.70
C GLU A 76 13.86 8.84 -8.22
N ASP A 77 14.29 7.62 -7.87
CA ASP A 77 14.68 7.31 -6.51
C ASP A 77 15.83 8.28 -6.18
N GLU A 78 15.52 9.42 -5.55
CA GLU A 78 16.54 10.27 -4.94
C GLU A 78 17.19 9.47 -3.81
N ASP A 79 18.43 9.02 -4.05
CA ASP A 79 19.33 8.40 -3.06
C ASP A 79 19.48 9.25 -1.78
#